data_AF-A0A371GWL4-F1
#
_entry.id   AF-A0A371GWL4-F1
#
_cell.length_a   1.000
_cell.length_b   1.000
_cell.length_c   1.000
_cell.angle_alpha   90.00
_cell.angle_beta   90.00
_cell.angle_gamma   90.00
#
_symmetry.space_group_name_H-M   'P 1'
#
loop_
_entity.id
_entity.type
_entity.pdbx_description
1 polymer ?
#
loop_
_entity_poly.entity_id
_entity_poly.type
_entity_poly.pdbx_seq_one_letter_code
_entity_poly.pdbx_strand_id
1 'polypeptide(L)'
;MGEVDRDFIQDPQHRPKLSTSEAEGIPIIDLSPITIHTLSDPSSIEALVKEIGSACKEWGFFQVINHGVPLTLRQRVENASRMFFAQSLEEKKKLSRNETSPMGYYNTEYTKNVRDWKEVFDFLAKEPTFIPITSDEHDDRVTHWTNSSPQYPPNF
;
A
#
# COMPACT_ATOMS: atom_id res chain seq x y z
N MET A 1 18.44 24.59 13.46
CA MET A 1 17.33 23.65 13.21
C MET A 1 16.14 24.52 12.84
N GLY A 2 15.59 24.38 11.63
CA GLY A 2 14.41 25.17 11.23
C GLY A 2 13.19 24.78 12.04
N GLU A 3 12.25 25.72 12.23
CA GLU A 3 10.96 25.41 12.85
C GLU A 3 10.17 24.44 11.96
N VAL A 4 9.56 23.42 12.58
CA VAL A 4 8.66 22.49 11.90
C VAL A 4 7.30 23.18 11.72
N ASP A 5 6.75 23.11 10.51
CA ASP A 5 5.42 23.64 10.21
C ASP A 5 4.36 23.01 11.13
N ARG A 6 3.51 23.88 11.70
CA ARG A 6 2.50 23.51 12.71
C ARG A 6 1.48 22.51 12.17
N ASP A 7 1.27 22.49 10.86
CA ASP A 7 0.34 21.56 10.21
C ASP A 7 0.74 20.09 10.40
N PHE A 8 2.01 19.81 10.72
CA PHE A 8 2.52 18.46 10.96
C PHE A 8 2.65 18.10 12.44
N ILE A 9 2.33 19.02 13.35
CA ILE A 9 2.51 18.82 14.79
C ILE A 9 1.27 18.15 15.37
N GLN A 10 1.39 16.85 15.66
CA GLN A 10 0.37 16.10 16.38
C GLN A 10 0.16 16.63 17.80
N ASP A 11 -1.08 16.54 18.30
CA ASP A 11 -1.39 16.80 19.70
C ASP A 11 -0.56 15.89 20.63
N PRO A 12 -0.13 16.37 21.81
CA PRO A 12 0.72 15.59 22.72
C PRO A 12 0.21 14.17 23.01
N GLN A 13 -1.11 13.99 23.11
CA GLN A 13 -1.76 12.70 23.34
C GLN A 13 -1.70 11.72 22.13
N HIS A 14 -1.41 12.21 20.93
CA HIS A 14 -1.32 11.42 19.69
C HIS A 14 0.11 11.20 19.22
N ARG A 15 1.09 11.85 19.86
CA ARG A 15 2.50 11.67 19.50
C ARG A 15 2.95 10.25 19.82
N PRO A 16 3.81 9.65 18.98
CA PRO A 16 4.38 8.34 19.26
C PRO A 16 5.14 8.38 20.59
N LYS A 17 5.00 7.33 21.39
CA LYS A 17 5.85 7.13 22.56
C LYS A 17 7.25 6.80 22.05
N LEU A 18 8.26 7.54 22.49
CA LEU A 18 9.65 7.33 22.07
C LEU A 18 10.27 6.05 22.65
N SER A 19 9.58 5.38 23.58
CA SER A 19 9.92 4.04 24.01
C SER A 19 9.66 3.06 22.86
N THR A 20 10.71 2.65 22.17
CA THR A 20 10.64 1.58 21.17
C THR A 20 10.25 0.29 21.88
N SER A 21 9.05 -0.22 21.60
CA SER A 21 8.70 -1.61 21.90
C SER A 21 9.07 -2.43 20.68
N GLU A 22 10.02 -3.36 20.81
CA GLU A 22 10.22 -4.36 19.76
C GLU A 22 9.01 -5.29 19.76
N ALA A 23 8.34 -5.38 18.61
CA ALA A 23 7.27 -6.33 18.41
C ALA A 23 7.88 -7.72 18.17
N GLU A 24 8.17 -8.44 19.25
CA GLU A 24 8.60 -9.83 19.18
C GLU A 24 7.42 -10.73 18.81
N GLY A 25 7.64 -11.73 17.96
CA GLY A 25 6.66 -12.77 17.67
C GLY A 25 5.66 -12.47 16.55
N ILE A 26 5.85 -11.41 15.75
CA ILE A 26 5.03 -11.19 14.54
C ILE A 26 5.10 -12.47 13.66
N PRO A 27 3.95 -13.09 13.31
CA PRO A 27 3.94 -14.31 12.52
C PRO A 27 4.64 -14.13 11.17
N ILE A 28 5.41 -15.15 10.77
CA ILE A 28 6.04 -15.24 9.45
C ILE A 28 5.41 -16.45 8.76
N ILE A 29 4.61 -16.20 7.73
CA ILE A 29 3.86 -17.21 6.99
C ILE A 29 4.65 -17.64 5.75
N ASP A 30 4.91 -18.94 5.62
CA ASP A 30 5.57 -19.52 4.45
C ASP A 30 4.55 -19.95 3.39
N LEU A 31 4.55 -19.28 2.23
CA LEU A 31 3.62 -19.55 1.13
C LEU A 31 4.10 -20.66 0.18
N SER A 32 5.21 -21.34 0.48
CA SER A 32 5.73 -22.47 -0.30
C SER A 32 4.69 -23.55 -0.66
N PRO A 33 3.74 -23.94 0.21
CA PRO A 33 2.73 -24.94 -0.13
C PRO A 33 1.86 -24.60 -1.35
N ILE A 34 1.71 -23.31 -1.66
CA ILE A 34 0.93 -22.82 -2.81
C ILE A 34 1.77 -22.25 -3.94
N THR A 35 3.05 -21.92 -3.70
CA THR A 35 3.95 -21.34 -4.72
C THR A 35 4.93 -22.37 -5.30
N ILE A 36 5.19 -23.48 -4.61
CA ILE A 36 6.11 -24.53 -5.03
C ILE A 36 5.33 -25.82 -5.25
N HIS A 37 5.06 -26.17 -6.51
CA HIS A 37 4.22 -27.31 -6.88
C HIS A 37 4.64 -28.65 -6.26
N THR A 38 5.93 -28.87 -6.04
CA THR A 38 6.44 -30.12 -5.42
C THR A 38 6.13 -30.24 -3.92
N LEU A 39 5.74 -29.14 -3.27
CA LEU A 39 5.38 -29.07 -1.86
C LEU A 39 3.87 -28.94 -1.66
N SER A 40 3.09 -29.00 -2.76
CA SER A 40 1.66 -28.75 -2.73
C SER A 40 0.90 -30.05 -2.49
N ASP A 41 0.40 -30.23 -1.27
CA ASP A 41 -0.53 -31.29 -0.91
C ASP A 41 -1.71 -30.72 -0.10
N PRO A 42 -2.88 -31.39 -0.09
CA PRO A 42 -4.06 -30.84 0.60
C PRO A 42 -3.84 -30.56 2.09
N SER A 43 -3.01 -31.34 2.79
CA SER A 43 -2.79 -31.17 4.23
C SER A 43 -1.89 -29.98 4.55
N SER A 44 -0.87 -29.72 3.73
CA SER A 44 -0.02 -28.53 3.88
C SER A 44 -0.77 -27.24 3.56
N ILE A 45 -1.68 -27.27 2.58
CA ILE A 45 -2.57 -26.14 2.29
C ILE A 45 -3.54 -25.90 3.45
N GLU A 46 -4.16 -26.93 4.01
CA GLU A 46 -5.06 -26.80 5.16
C GLU A 46 -4.33 -26.20 6.39
N ALA A 47 -3.11 -26.67 6.65
CA ALA A 47 -2.27 -26.13 7.71
C ALA A 47 -1.95 -24.65 7.49
N LEU A 48 -1.56 -24.27 6.26
CA LEU A 48 -1.30 -22.88 5.89
C LEU A 48 -2.53 -21.98 6.07
N VAL A 49 -3.71 -22.43 5.64
CA VAL A 49 -4.97 -21.69 5.83
C VAL A 49 -5.25 -21.47 7.31
N LYS A 50 -5.05 -22.48 8.15
CA LYS A 50 -5.23 -22.38 9.61
C LYS A 50 -4.22 -21.40 10.24
N GLU A 51 -2.98 -21.42 9.77
CA GLU A 51 -1.93 -20.51 10.23
C GLU A 51 -2.26 -19.06 9.90
N ILE A 52 -2.63 -18.77 8.64
CA ILE A 52 -3.09 -17.45 8.19
C ILE A 52 -4.30 -16.99 9.02
N GLY A 53 -5.30 -17.86 9.20
CA GLY A 53 -6.48 -17.55 9.99
C GLY A 53 -6.16 -17.20 11.44
N SER A 54 -5.19 -17.89 12.04
CA SER A 54 -4.72 -17.64 13.40
C SER A 54 -3.97 -16.30 13.48
N ALA A 55 -3.06 -16.02 12.55
CA ALA A 55 -2.35 -14.74 12.46
C ALA A 55 -3.32 -13.55 12.28
N CYS A 56 -4.33 -13.68 11.40
CA CYS A 56 -5.37 -12.67 11.22
C CYS A 56 -6.16 -12.43 12.52
N LYS A 57 -6.53 -13.49 13.25
CA LYS A 57 -7.35 -13.39 14.45
C LYS A 57 -6.59 -12.85 15.66
N GLU A 58 -5.36 -13.28 15.85
CA GLU A 58 -4.56 -12.99 17.05
C GLU A 58 -3.73 -11.73 16.90
N TRP A 59 -3.20 -11.47 15.70
CA TRP A 59 -2.30 -10.34 15.43
C TRP A 59 -2.93 -9.27 14.55
N GLY A 60 -3.77 -9.66 13.59
CA GLY A 60 -4.24 -8.76 12.53
C GLY A 60 -3.13 -8.31 11.55
N PHE A 61 -1.93 -8.88 11.69
CA PHE A 61 -0.75 -8.58 10.87
C PHE A 61 0.20 -9.78 10.84
N PHE A 62 0.87 -10.01 9.71
CA PHE A 62 1.90 -11.03 9.55
C PHE A 62 2.82 -10.67 8.37
N GLN A 63 4.01 -11.27 8.33
CA GLN A 63 4.91 -11.23 7.20
C GLN A 63 4.72 -12.49 6.34
N VAL A 64 5.03 -12.40 5.05
CA VAL A 64 5.02 -13.56 4.15
C VAL A 64 6.42 -13.80 3.56
N ILE A 65 6.80 -15.06 3.46
CA ILE A 65 8.01 -15.52 2.75
C ILE A 65 7.62 -16.54 1.67
N ASN A 66 8.52 -16.77 0.72
CA ASN A 66 8.31 -17.69 -0.40
C ASN A 66 6.99 -17.41 -1.17
N HIS A 67 6.60 -16.14 -1.24
CA HIS A 67 5.36 -15.67 -1.86
C HIS A 67 5.36 -15.71 -3.40
N GLY A 68 6.40 -16.28 -4.02
CA GLY A 68 6.48 -16.47 -5.48
C GLY A 68 6.73 -15.21 -6.31
N VAL A 69 6.75 -14.02 -5.71
CA VAL A 69 7.02 -12.77 -6.43
C VAL A 69 8.53 -12.66 -6.70
N PRO A 70 8.98 -12.51 -7.96
CA PRO A 70 10.39 -12.41 -8.28
C PRO A 70 11.08 -11.23 -7.59
N LEU A 71 12.27 -11.47 -7.03
CA LEU A 71 13.08 -10.44 -6.39
C LEU A 71 13.38 -9.25 -7.33
N THR A 72 13.65 -9.55 -8.60
CA THR A 72 13.91 -8.53 -9.63
C THR A 72 12.71 -7.62 -9.86
N LEU A 73 11.49 -8.15 -9.78
CA LEU A 73 10.26 -7.35 -9.91
C LEU A 73 10.12 -6.40 -8.72
N ARG A 74 10.31 -6.89 -7.48
CA ARG A 74 10.27 -6.05 -6.27
C ARG A 74 11.28 -4.91 -6.36
N GLN A 75 12.52 -5.20 -6.75
CA GLN A 75 13.57 -4.20 -6.90
C GLN A 75 13.22 -3.15 -7.96
N ARG A 76 12.62 -3.56 -9.08
CA ARG A 76 12.14 -2.61 -10.11
C ARG A 76 11.06 -1.68 -9.58
N VAL A 77 10.09 -2.18 -8.81
CA VAL A 77 9.03 -1.37 -8.20
C VAL A 77 9.61 -0.38 -7.19
N GLU A 78 10.55 -0.80 -6.35
CA GLU A 78 11.23 0.11 -5.41
C GLU A 78 12.03 1.19 -6.14
N ASN A 79 12.78 0.83 -7.18
CA ASN A 79 13.54 1.79 -7.97
C ASN A 79 12.62 2.78 -8.69
N ALA A 80 11.49 2.29 -9.23
CA ALA A 80 10.47 3.11 -9.84
C ALA A 80 9.95 4.18 -8.87
N SER A 81 9.57 3.74 -7.66
CA SER A 81 9.10 4.63 -6.59
C SER A 81 10.16 5.67 -6.21
N ARG A 82 11.42 5.25 -5.99
CA ARG A 82 12.53 6.17 -5.65
C ARG A 82 12.74 7.23 -6.73
N MET A 83 12.80 6.81 -8.00
CA MET A 83 12.97 7.72 -9.13
C MET A 83 11.80 8.71 -9.22
N PHE A 84 10.56 8.27 -9.04
CA PHE A 84 9.40 9.15 -9.08
C PHE A 84 9.46 10.22 -7.99
N PHE A 85 9.68 9.81 -6.73
CA PHE A 85 9.66 10.72 -5.59
C PHE A 85 10.87 11.65 -5.51
N ALA A 86 11.98 11.29 -6.16
CA ALA A 86 13.16 12.15 -6.35
C ALA A 86 12.95 13.32 -7.33
N GLN A 87 11.86 13.32 -8.11
CA GLN A 87 11.53 14.44 -9.00
C GLN A 87 11.11 15.70 -8.20
N SER A 88 11.11 16.85 -8.88
CA SER A 88 10.61 18.09 -8.30
C SER A 88 9.12 18.01 -7.97
N LEU A 89 8.66 18.84 -7.03
CA LEU A 89 7.24 18.91 -6.69
C LEU A 89 6.37 19.23 -7.92
N GLU A 90 6.85 20.09 -8.82
CA GLU A 90 6.13 20.46 -10.04
C GLU A 90 5.94 19.26 -10.98
N GLU A 91 6.96 18.42 -11.15
CA GLU A 91 6.83 17.19 -11.95
C GLU A 91 5.87 16.19 -11.31
N LYS A 92 5.97 15.98 -9.99
CA LYS A 92 5.05 15.09 -9.26
C LYS A 92 3.60 15.58 -9.33
N LYS A 93 3.39 16.91 -9.26
CA LYS A 93 2.06 17.52 -9.31
C LYS A 93 1.36 17.39 -10.67
N LYS A 94 2.08 17.13 -11.77
CA LYS A 94 1.46 16.84 -13.08
C LYS A 94 0.57 15.60 -13.04
N LEU A 95 0.84 14.69 -12.10
CA LEU A 95 0.08 13.47 -11.87
C LEU A 95 -0.75 13.55 -10.59
N SER A 96 -1.14 14.76 -10.14
CA SER A 96 -1.94 14.89 -8.92
C SER A 96 -3.32 14.26 -9.06
N ARG A 97 -3.81 13.70 -7.95
CA ARG A 97 -5.22 13.36 -7.80
C ARG A 97 -6.09 14.60 -8.05
N ASN A 98 -7.32 14.37 -8.53
CA ASN A 98 -8.33 15.40 -8.65
C ASN A 98 -9.72 14.82 -8.30
N GLU A 99 -10.75 15.67 -8.29
CA GLU A 99 -12.12 15.29 -7.88
C GLU A 99 -12.71 14.14 -8.70
N THR A 100 -12.26 13.95 -9.94
CA THR A 100 -12.77 12.92 -10.86
C THR A 100 -11.80 11.73 -11.03
N SER A 101 -10.56 11.88 -10.59
CA SER A 101 -9.50 10.86 -10.65
C SER A 101 -8.80 10.76 -9.29
N PRO A 102 -9.21 9.82 -8.42
CA PRO A 102 -8.61 9.66 -7.11
C PRO A 102 -7.21 9.02 -7.15
N MET A 103 -6.70 8.67 -8.33
CA MET A 103 -5.37 8.08 -8.52
C MET A 103 -4.33 9.16 -8.80
N GLY A 104 -3.09 8.91 -8.40
CA GLY A 104 -1.95 9.79 -8.62
C GLY A 104 -1.33 10.34 -7.33
N TYR A 105 -0.50 11.36 -7.51
CA TYR A 105 0.29 12.03 -6.48
C TYR A 105 -0.59 12.83 -5.51
N TYR A 106 -0.25 12.76 -4.23
CA TYR A 106 -0.85 13.58 -3.20
C TYR A 106 0.10 13.72 -2.00
N ASN A 107 0.06 14.87 -1.30
CA ASN A 107 0.96 15.15 -0.18
C ASN A 107 0.30 15.96 0.95
N THR A 108 -1.03 15.97 0.98
CA THR A 108 -1.84 16.68 1.98
C THR A 108 -2.83 15.73 2.64
N GLU A 109 -2.45 14.46 2.84
CA GLU A 109 -3.28 13.53 3.63
C GLU A 109 -3.29 13.93 5.10
N TYR A 110 -4.40 13.67 5.76
CA TYR A 110 -4.60 14.00 7.16
C TYR A 110 -4.88 12.74 7.98
N THR A 111 -4.17 12.57 9.08
CA THR A 111 -4.48 11.60 10.13
C THR A 111 -4.83 12.35 11.40
N LYS A 112 -6.05 12.14 11.90
CA LYS A 112 -6.59 12.84 13.09
C LYS A 112 -6.55 14.38 12.93
N ASN A 113 -6.94 14.89 11.77
CA ASN A 113 -6.95 16.33 11.42
C ASN A 113 -5.57 17.01 11.47
N VAL A 114 -4.47 16.25 11.43
CA VAL A 114 -3.11 16.77 11.31
C VAL A 114 -2.51 16.23 10.02
N ARG A 115 -1.76 17.07 9.29
CA ARG A 115 -1.16 16.70 8.02
C ARG A 115 -0.09 15.64 8.25
N ASP A 116 -0.15 14.57 7.47
CA ASP A 116 0.85 13.51 7.53
C ASP A 116 2.19 14.03 6.98
N TRP A 117 3.29 13.70 7.66
CA TRP A 117 4.64 13.92 7.14
C TRP A 117 4.99 12.85 6.09
N LYS A 118 4.25 12.84 4.99
CA LYS A 118 4.43 11.89 3.89
C LYS A 118 3.94 12.47 2.57
N GLU A 119 4.37 11.84 1.50
CA GLU A 119 3.76 11.94 0.19
C GLU A 119 3.39 10.54 -0.30
N VAL A 120 2.44 10.47 -1.23
CA VAL A 120 1.85 9.22 -1.70
C VAL A 120 1.59 9.31 -3.20
N PHE A 121 1.58 8.15 -3.86
CA PHE A 121 1.16 7.99 -5.24
C PHE A 121 0.29 6.73 -5.32
N ASP A 122 -0.98 6.90 -5.66
CA ASP A 122 -1.93 5.79 -5.78
C ASP A 122 -2.13 5.41 -7.24
N PHE A 123 -2.22 4.12 -7.53
CA PHE A 123 -2.51 3.61 -8.86
C PHE A 123 -3.30 2.30 -8.78
N LEU A 124 -4.03 2.02 -9.84
CA LEU A 124 -4.82 0.81 -10.05
C LEU A 124 -3.93 -0.25 -10.72
N ALA A 125 -4.02 -1.49 -10.24
CA ALA A 125 -3.29 -2.60 -10.87
C ALA A 125 -3.91 -3.04 -12.21
N LYS A 126 -5.22 -2.80 -12.40
CA LYS A 126 -5.97 -3.16 -13.60
C LYS A 126 -6.61 -1.92 -14.21
N GLU A 127 -6.62 -1.83 -15.53
CA GLU A 127 -7.22 -0.70 -16.24
C GLU A 127 -8.17 -1.17 -17.35
N PRO A 128 -9.43 -0.70 -17.38
CA PRO A 128 -10.10 0.03 -16.29
C PRO A 128 -10.34 -0.87 -15.07
N THR A 129 -10.36 -0.29 -13.87
CA THR A 129 -10.91 -0.93 -12.68
C THR A 129 -12.37 -0.51 -12.52
N PHE A 130 -13.27 -1.48 -12.36
CA PHE A 130 -14.68 -1.22 -12.09
C PHE A 130 -14.90 -1.20 -10.57
N ILE A 131 -15.48 -0.11 -10.07
CA ILE A 131 -15.71 0.13 -8.65
C ILE A 131 -17.23 0.25 -8.43
N PRO A 132 -17.83 -0.48 -7.47
CA PRO A 132 -19.22 -0.28 -7.09
C PRO A 132 -19.47 1.18 -6.67
N ILE A 133 -20.58 1.77 -7.12
CA ILE A 133 -20.93 3.17 -6.77
C ILE A 133 -21.28 3.27 -5.28
N THR A 134 -21.83 2.21 -4.70
CA THR A 134 -22.23 2.15 -3.29
C THR A 134 -21.71 0.86 -2.67
N SER A 135 -21.74 0.80 -1.34
CA SER A 135 -21.46 -0.43 -0.59
C SER A 135 -22.67 -1.35 -0.48
N ASP A 136 -23.79 -1.05 -1.14
CA ASP A 136 -24.98 -1.90 -1.15
C ASP A 136 -24.77 -3.06 -2.12
N GLU A 137 -24.83 -4.28 -1.59
CA GLU A 137 -24.64 -5.51 -2.37
C GLU A 137 -25.75 -5.76 -3.40
N HIS A 138 -26.88 -5.05 -3.31
CA HIS A 138 -27.99 -5.13 -4.28
C HIS A 138 -27.92 -4.04 -5.36
N ASP A 139 -26.93 -3.14 -5.31
CA ASP A 139 -26.72 -2.09 -6.30
C ASP A 139 -25.62 -2.50 -7.28
N ASP A 140 -26.03 -3.04 -8.43
CA ASP A 140 -25.11 -3.52 -9.48
C ASP A 140 -24.43 -2.38 -10.27
N ARG A 141 -24.68 -1.11 -9.95
CA ARG A 141 -24.09 0.01 -10.69
C ARG A 141 -22.61 0.16 -10.34
N VAL A 142 -21.78 0.27 -11.38
CA VAL A 142 -20.35 0.48 -11.27
C VAL A 142 -19.92 1.77 -11.95
N THR A 143 -18.91 2.42 -11.39
CA THR A 143 -18.08 3.40 -12.08
C THR A 143 -16.79 2.74 -12.57
N HIS A 144 -16.10 3.38 -13.51
CA HIS A 144 -14.79 2.91 -13.96
C HIS A 144 -13.72 3.94 -13.67
N TRP A 145 -12.59 3.49 -13.15
CA TRP A 145 -11.40 4.32 -12.95
C TRP A 145 -10.26 3.80 -13.82
N THR A 146 -9.44 4.73 -14.29
CA THR A 146 -8.23 4.48 -15.08
C THR A 146 -7.08 5.23 -14.42
N ASN A 147 -5.86 4.70 -14.53
CA ASN A 147 -4.73 5.51 -14.10
C ASN A 147 -4.59 6.67 -15.09
N SER A 148 -4.25 7.84 -14.58
CA SER A 148 -3.76 8.91 -15.44
C SER A 148 -2.37 8.48 -15.94
N SER A 149 -2.35 7.75 -17.05
CA SER A 149 -1.12 7.26 -17.69
C SER A 149 -0.24 8.43 -18.17
N PRO A 150 1.09 8.23 -18.24
CA PRO A 150 2.02 9.32 -18.37
C PRO A 150 2.01 9.83 -19.81
N GLN A 151 1.51 11.04 -20.04
CA GLN A 151 2.20 11.87 -21.04
C GLN A 151 3.60 12.28 -20.53
N TYR A 152 3.89 12.07 -19.24
CA TYR A 152 5.13 12.43 -18.55
C TYR A 152 5.37 11.53 -17.33
N PRO A 153 6.61 11.04 -17.06
CA PRO A 153 7.84 11.22 -17.83
C PRO A 153 8.07 10.11 -18.89
N PRO A 154 8.80 10.39 -19.99
CA PRO A 154 8.97 9.49 -21.14
C PRO A 154 9.85 8.25 -20.91
N ASN A 155 10.28 7.99 -19.67
CA ASN A 155 11.22 6.91 -19.33
C ASN A 155 10.69 5.98 -18.22
N PHE A 156 9.36 5.91 -18.06
CA PHE A 156 8.68 5.01 -17.14
C PHE A 156 7.78 4.03 -17.86
#